data_AF-A0A859FGE5-F1
#
_entry.id   AF-A0A859FGE5-F1
#
_cell.length_a   1.000
_cell.length_b   1.000
_cell.length_c   1.000
_cell.angle_alpha   90.00
_cell.angle_beta   90.00
_cell.angle_gamma   90.00
#
_symmetry.space_group_name_H-M   'P 1'
#
loop_
_entity.id
_entity.type
_entity.pdbx_description
1 polymer ?
#
loop_
_entity_poly.entity_id
_entity_poly.type
_entity_poly.pdbx_seq_one_letter_code
_entity_poly.pdbx_strand_id
1 'polypeptide(L)'
;MGDFSTGLAKVSSTYAPMIERQLTSNGVNMDDYSKSCVVNAIAAINNVLDTKGIKWNDADLDQNNLTDILLKVSALKLNASSDPREVYFQTRNVKVKVPGQKDAWKKQIEMGIEGDGNDAILSRFGRDVKQVAQVWLVREGDAFTYPTYTGLELSPPSWSPTGKGKVLRVVYPIIKTNDVVEYHIGEREDVVRNLIAHIKNNLMNETFGIAKSRFDASPKQKQEIDAKKNEIMNKVKEMSLDDALDSEDIQQYISPAWKDPQSRESMIIRKMRNNVVKKIPKDFATSFASIQYERATTDEYTKQVQEDISRNANQAFIDIPHSEVDDDPTPDPEPEVKPQADPPKQTETIDVDTGEIFDAPQKDSKHQDIYDDFDKAQNSDQPGLGF
;
A
#
# COMPACT_ATOMS: atom_id res chain seq x y z
N MET A 1 44.93 -22.95 -0.52
CA MET A 1 44.74 -21.55 -0.09
C MET A 1 43.45 -21.50 0.69
N GLY A 2 43.48 -21.10 1.96
CA GLY A 2 42.24 -20.92 2.73
C GLY A 2 41.50 -19.69 2.21
N ASP A 3 40.25 -19.85 1.82
CA ASP A 3 39.42 -18.77 1.32
C ASP A 3 39.19 -17.74 2.45
N PHE A 4 39.88 -16.60 2.37
CA PHE A 4 39.68 -15.49 3.30
C PHE A 4 38.37 -14.79 2.93
N SER A 5 37.25 -15.28 3.47
CA SER A 5 35.95 -14.61 3.38
C SER A 5 35.68 -13.77 4.63
N THR A 6 35.26 -12.52 4.43
CA THR A 6 34.82 -11.63 5.50
C THR A 6 33.58 -12.21 6.20
N GLY A 7 33.30 -11.79 7.43
CA GLY A 7 32.08 -12.20 8.14
C GLY A 7 30.82 -11.91 7.33
N LEU A 8 30.77 -10.74 6.67
CA LEU A 8 29.70 -10.35 5.77
C LEU A 8 29.58 -11.27 4.56
N ALA A 9 30.70 -11.65 3.92
CA ALA A 9 30.69 -12.57 2.79
C ALA A 9 30.09 -13.94 3.17
N LYS A 10 30.40 -14.46 4.36
CA LYS A 10 29.82 -15.72 4.86
C LYS A 10 28.30 -15.62 5.07
N VAL A 11 27.84 -14.49 5.61
CA VAL A 11 26.40 -14.21 5.78
C VAL A 11 25.71 -14.14 4.42
N SER A 12 26.25 -13.36 3.48
CA SER A 12 25.70 -13.25 2.13
C SER A 12 25.63 -14.59 1.41
N SER A 13 26.68 -15.42 1.51
CA SER A 13 26.69 -16.78 0.93
C SER A 13 25.68 -17.74 1.57
N THR A 14 25.20 -17.44 2.78
CA THR A 14 24.19 -18.25 3.47
C THR A 14 22.78 -17.81 3.08
N TYR A 15 22.46 -16.52 3.22
CA TYR A 15 21.10 -16.03 3.02
C TYR A 15 20.75 -15.84 1.54
N ALA A 16 21.65 -15.32 0.69
CA ALA A 16 21.28 -14.99 -0.69
C ALA A 16 20.77 -16.23 -1.50
N PRO A 17 21.45 -17.39 -1.46
CA PRO A 17 20.94 -18.59 -2.15
C PRO A 17 19.67 -19.18 -1.50
N MET A 18 19.46 -18.94 -0.20
CA MET A 18 18.23 -19.37 0.48
C MET A 18 17.03 -18.53 0.02
N ILE A 19 17.21 -17.21 -0.03
CA ILE A 19 16.18 -16.25 -0.47
C ILE A 19 15.81 -16.49 -1.93
N GLU A 20 16.80 -16.72 -2.80
CA GLU A 20 16.57 -17.05 -4.22
C GLU A 20 15.73 -18.31 -4.40
N ARG A 21 16.07 -19.40 -3.69
CA ARG A 21 15.29 -20.65 -3.75
C ARG A 21 13.87 -20.46 -3.25
N GLN A 22 13.68 -19.74 -2.15
CA GLN A 22 12.36 -19.50 -1.58
C GLN A 22 11.48 -18.64 -2.48
N LEU A 23 12.03 -17.58 -3.09
CA LEU A 23 11.26 -16.74 -4.02
C LEU A 23 10.90 -17.48 -5.29
N THR A 24 11.85 -18.24 -5.86
CA THR A 24 11.59 -19.07 -7.04
C THR A 24 10.49 -20.09 -6.76
N SER A 25 10.51 -20.73 -5.58
CA SER A 25 9.46 -21.65 -5.15
C SER A 25 8.08 -20.98 -4.97
N ASN A 26 8.03 -19.66 -4.77
CA ASN A 26 6.81 -18.87 -4.67
C ASN A 26 6.46 -18.18 -6.01
N GLY A 27 7.08 -18.58 -7.12
CA GLY A 27 6.82 -18.05 -8.46
C GLY A 27 7.46 -16.69 -8.76
N VAL A 28 8.37 -16.21 -7.90
CA VAL A 28 9.10 -14.94 -8.08
C VAL A 28 10.52 -15.24 -8.53
N ASN A 29 10.80 -15.01 -9.81
CA ASN A 29 12.17 -15.11 -10.34
C ASN A 29 12.95 -13.82 -9.99
N MET A 30 14.14 -13.99 -9.41
CA MET A 30 15.01 -12.87 -9.08
C MET A 30 15.88 -12.48 -10.27
N ASP A 31 15.77 -11.22 -10.71
CA ASP A 31 16.75 -10.60 -11.60
C ASP A 31 18.00 -10.14 -10.82
N ASP A 32 19.01 -9.68 -11.56
CA ASP A 32 20.28 -9.22 -10.98
C ASP A 32 20.08 -8.05 -10.02
N TYR A 33 19.05 -7.23 -10.26
CA TYR A 33 18.70 -6.11 -9.38
C TYR A 33 18.12 -6.60 -8.05
N SER A 34 17.14 -7.51 -8.07
CA SER A 34 16.59 -8.18 -6.87
C SER A 34 17.70 -8.84 -6.04
N LYS A 35 18.66 -9.51 -6.70
CA LYS A 35 19.83 -10.12 -6.02
C LYS A 35 20.70 -9.07 -5.33
N SER A 36 20.96 -7.95 -6.01
CA SER A 36 21.72 -6.83 -5.45
C SER A 36 20.99 -6.20 -4.25
N CYS A 37 19.66 -6.07 -4.29
CA CYS A 37 18.87 -5.57 -3.17
C CYS A 37 19.02 -6.45 -1.91
N VAL A 38 19.06 -7.77 -2.05
CA VAL A 38 19.30 -8.69 -0.92
C VAL A 38 20.68 -8.47 -0.30
N VAL A 39 21.72 -8.39 -1.13
CA VAL A 39 23.10 -8.18 -0.64
C VAL A 39 23.23 -6.83 0.07
N ASN A 40 22.63 -5.78 -0.50
CA ASN A 40 22.60 -4.44 0.10
C ASN A 40 21.84 -4.42 1.43
N ALA A 41 20.71 -5.14 1.53
CA ALA A 41 19.99 -5.27 2.79
C ALA A 41 20.77 -6.04 3.84
N ILE A 42 21.48 -7.12 3.47
CA ILE A 42 22.37 -7.84 4.39
C ILE A 42 23.45 -6.90 4.94
N ALA A 43 24.08 -6.09 4.09
CA ALA A 43 25.07 -5.11 4.53
C ALA A 43 24.47 -4.05 5.49
N ALA A 44 23.27 -3.53 5.16
CA ALA A 44 22.58 -2.55 6.00
C ALA A 44 22.16 -3.14 7.35
N ILE A 45 21.61 -4.35 7.38
CA ILE A 45 21.27 -5.08 8.60
C ILE A 45 22.53 -5.36 9.43
N ASN A 46 23.64 -5.75 8.79
CA ASN A 46 24.90 -5.98 9.48
C ASN A 46 25.36 -4.73 10.25
N ASN A 47 25.29 -3.55 9.63
CA ASN A 47 25.64 -2.30 10.30
C ASN A 47 24.74 -2.00 11.51
N VAL A 48 23.45 -2.30 11.41
CA VAL A 48 22.48 -2.14 12.51
C VAL A 48 22.79 -3.11 13.66
N LEU A 49 23.10 -4.37 13.35
CA LEU A 49 23.46 -5.39 14.33
C LEU A 49 24.80 -5.06 15.01
N ASP A 50 25.82 -4.68 14.25
CA ASP A 50 27.15 -4.34 14.74
C ASP A 50 27.12 -3.14 15.69
N THR A 51 26.33 -2.11 15.37
CA THR A 51 26.12 -0.94 16.25
C THR A 51 25.53 -1.33 17.62
N LYS A 52 24.84 -2.47 17.69
CA LYS A 52 24.24 -3.02 18.92
C LYS A 52 25.03 -4.18 19.51
N GLY A 53 26.17 -4.55 18.94
CA GLY A 53 26.98 -5.69 19.36
C GLY A 53 26.28 -7.04 19.19
N ILE A 54 25.30 -7.13 18.28
CA ILE A 54 24.54 -8.36 18.01
C ILE A 54 25.22 -9.10 16.86
N LYS A 55 25.40 -10.42 17.00
CA LYS A 55 25.93 -11.25 15.91
C LYS A 55 24.78 -11.85 15.10
N TRP A 56 25.01 -12.14 13.82
CA TRP A 56 24.03 -12.82 12.97
C TRP A 56 23.57 -14.18 13.51
N ASN A 57 24.42 -14.88 14.27
CA ASN A 57 24.12 -16.16 14.91
C ASN A 57 23.81 -16.05 16.41
N ASP A 58 23.45 -14.85 16.90
CA ASP A 58 22.97 -14.65 18.27
C ASP A 58 21.72 -15.51 18.49
N ALA A 59 21.68 -16.25 19.61
CA ALA A 59 20.59 -17.16 19.94
C ALA A 59 19.25 -16.45 20.12
N ASP A 60 19.29 -15.16 20.52
CA ASP A 60 18.10 -14.34 20.72
C ASP A 60 17.67 -13.63 19.42
N LEU A 61 18.47 -13.67 18.36
CA LEU A 61 18.13 -13.07 17.07
C LEU A 61 17.22 -14.00 16.26
N ASP A 62 16.05 -13.49 15.92
CA ASP A 62 15.03 -14.25 15.21
C ASP A 62 15.39 -14.42 13.72
N GLN A 63 15.89 -15.62 13.38
CA GLN A 63 16.32 -15.99 12.03
C GLN A 63 15.16 -16.06 11.02
N ASN A 64 13.96 -16.37 11.49
CA ASN A 64 12.77 -16.42 10.64
C ASN A 64 12.36 -14.99 10.25
N ASN A 65 12.41 -14.06 11.21
CA ASN A 65 12.17 -12.64 10.95
C ASN A 65 13.21 -12.04 9.98
N LEU A 66 14.50 -12.35 10.13
CA LEU A 66 15.53 -11.94 9.16
C LEU A 66 15.22 -12.45 7.75
N THR A 67 14.84 -13.73 7.64
CA THR A 67 14.50 -14.34 6.35
C THR A 67 13.29 -13.65 5.73
N ASP A 68 12.21 -13.42 6.48
CA ASP A 68 11.01 -12.72 6.02
C ASP A 68 11.32 -11.28 5.54
N ILE A 69 12.20 -10.56 6.24
CA ILE A 69 12.62 -9.22 5.82
C ILE A 69 13.41 -9.26 4.51
N LEU A 70 14.36 -10.17 4.37
CA LEU A 70 15.13 -10.31 3.12
C LEU A 70 14.24 -10.74 1.95
N LEU A 71 13.25 -11.59 2.20
CA LEU A 71 12.21 -11.94 1.21
C LEU A 71 11.41 -10.70 0.78
N LYS A 72 10.96 -9.87 1.73
CA LYS A 72 10.24 -8.62 1.45
C LYS A 72 11.06 -7.66 0.61
N VAL A 73 12.30 -7.40 1.02
CA VAL A 73 13.24 -6.52 0.30
C VAL A 73 13.40 -6.97 -1.14
N SER A 74 13.64 -8.26 -1.35
CA SER A 74 13.84 -8.83 -2.69
C SER A 74 12.58 -8.77 -3.55
N ALA A 75 11.44 -9.19 -2.99
CA ALA A 75 10.15 -9.22 -3.69
C ALA A 75 9.69 -7.81 -4.10
N LEU A 76 9.96 -6.81 -3.26
CA LEU A 76 9.63 -5.41 -3.51
C LEU A 76 10.76 -4.64 -4.20
N LYS A 77 11.88 -5.32 -4.51
CA LYS A 77 13.08 -4.75 -5.13
C LYS A 77 13.61 -3.49 -4.42
N LEU A 78 13.49 -3.43 -3.10
CA LEU A 78 13.87 -2.25 -2.30
C LEU A 78 15.38 -2.22 -2.05
N ASN A 79 16.04 -1.14 -2.44
CA ASN A 79 17.48 -1.00 -2.31
C ASN A 79 17.87 -0.20 -1.06
N ALA A 80 18.57 -0.84 -0.12
CA ALA A 80 19.07 -0.20 1.09
C ALA A 80 20.29 0.72 0.86
N SER A 81 20.93 0.60 -0.31
CA SER A 81 22.13 1.38 -0.69
C SER A 81 21.84 2.48 -1.71
N SER A 82 20.58 2.67 -2.13
CA SER A 82 20.22 3.79 -3.01
C SER A 82 20.36 5.12 -2.28
N ASP A 83 20.48 6.20 -3.05
CA ASP A 83 20.44 7.57 -2.53
C ASP A 83 19.36 8.37 -3.27
N PRO A 84 18.24 8.73 -2.61
CA PRO A 84 17.85 8.37 -1.24
C PRO A 84 17.61 6.86 -1.03
N ARG A 85 17.80 6.37 0.21
CA ARG A 85 17.54 4.96 0.56
C ARG A 85 16.07 4.60 0.36
N GLU A 86 15.79 3.41 -0.14
CA GLU A 86 14.41 2.92 -0.33
C GLU A 86 13.87 2.18 0.91
N VAL A 87 14.75 1.72 1.81
CA VAL A 87 14.40 0.90 2.98
C VAL A 87 15.38 1.11 4.14
N TYR A 88 14.85 1.17 5.36
CA TYR A 88 15.63 1.17 6.60
C TYR A 88 15.42 -0.10 7.41
N PHE A 89 16.38 -0.37 8.30
CA PHE A 89 16.32 -1.46 9.27
C PHE A 89 16.61 -0.92 10.67
N GLN A 90 15.92 -1.48 11.67
CA GLN A 90 16.21 -1.22 13.08
C GLN A 90 16.01 -2.47 13.94
N THR A 91 16.71 -2.56 15.07
CA THR A 91 16.52 -3.67 16.02
C THR A 91 15.36 -3.39 16.96
N ARG A 92 14.51 -4.38 17.20
CA ARG A 92 13.39 -4.36 18.14
C ARG A 92 13.51 -5.52 19.12
N ASN A 93 13.16 -5.27 20.38
CA ASN A 93 13.00 -6.33 21.37
C ASN A 93 11.51 -6.68 21.46
N VAL A 94 11.19 -7.93 21.14
CA VAL A 94 9.81 -8.43 21.13
C VAL A 94 9.68 -9.56 22.13
N LYS A 95 8.63 -9.49 22.94
CA LYS A 95 8.29 -10.52 23.90
C LYS A 95 7.49 -11.61 23.21
N VAL A 96 8.10 -12.77 22.98
CA VAL A 96 7.45 -13.92 22.35
C VAL A 96 6.78 -14.75 23.44
N LYS A 97 5.46 -14.87 23.35
CA LYS A 97 4.66 -15.75 24.20
C LYS A 97 4.46 -17.07 23.49
N VAL A 98 4.97 -18.15 24.07
CA VAL A 98 4.71 -19.52 23.58
C VAL A 98 3.81 -20.20 24.59
N PRO A 99 2.62 -20.71 24.20
CA PRO A 99 1.73 -21.43 25.10
C PRO A 99 2.48 -22.56 25.83
N GLY A 100 2.41 -22.58 27.16
CA GLY A 100 3.08 -23.59 27.98
C GLY A 100 4.58 -23.39 28.22
N GLN A 101 5.19 -22.30 27.74
CA GLN A 101 6.58 -21.93 28.06
C GLN A 101 6.66 -20.54 28.70
N LYS A 102 7.77 -20.28 29.38
CA LYS A 102 8.07 -18.93 29.89
C LYS A 102 8.27 -17.99 28.72
N ASP A 103 7.74 -16.77 28.86
CA ASP A 103 7.95 -15.72 27.87
C ASP A 103 9.44 -15.49 27.62
N ALA A 104 9.83 -15.49 26.35
CA ALA A 104 11.20 -15.23 25.92
C ALA A 104 11.28 -13.89 25.20
N TRP A 105 12.32 -13.11 25.48
CA TRP A 105 12.62 -11.92 24.70
C TRP A 105 13.45 -12.32 23.49
N LYS A 106 12.98 -11.98 22.29
CA LYS A 106 13.75 -12.12 21.06
C LYS A 106 14.07 -10.75 20.49
N LYS A 107 15.22 -10.68 19.83
CA LYS A 107 15.63 -9.55 18.99
C LYS A 107 15.12 -9.81 17.59
N GLN A 108 14.37 -8.86 17.05
CA GLN A 108 13.88 -8.86 15.69
C GLN A 108 14.44 -7.65 14.96
N ILE A 109 14.57 -7.77 13.64
CA ILE A 109 14.75 -6.62 12.77
C ILE A 109 13.35 -6.12 12.37
N GLU A 110 13.18 -4.82 12.41
CA GLU A 110 12.06 -4.10 11.83
C GLU A 110 12.55 -3.44 10.54
N MET A 111 11.74 -3.56 9.50
CA MET A 111 11.95 -2.97 8.19
C MET A 111 10.86 -1.92 7.97
N GLY A 112 11.25 -0.76 7.45
CA GLY A 112 10.29 0.19 6.92
C GLY A 112 10.73 0.80 5.60
N ILE A 113 9.75 1.12 4.76
CA ILE A 113 10.00 1.81 3.49
C ILE A 113 10.31 3.28 3.80
N GLU A 114 11.44 3.77 3.30
CA GLU A 114 11.89 5.16 3.48
C GLU A 114 12.32 5.80 2.18
N GLY A 115 12.74 7.07 2.26
CA GLY A 115 13.19 7.86 1.11
C GLY A 115 12.25 7.73 -0.08
N ASP A 116 12.80 7.28 -1.20
CA ASP A 116 12.10 7.09 -2.47
C ASP A 116 11.54 5.66 -2.65
N GLY A 117 11.51 4.82 -1.61
CA GLY A 117 11.07 3.43 -1.72
C GLY A 117 9.63 3.26 -2.19
N ASN A 118 8.71 4.15 -1.81
CA ASN A 118 7.34 4.12 -2.32
C ASN A 118 7.27 4.50 -3.81
N ASP A 119 8.01 5.53 -4.22
CA ASP A 119 8.13 5.93 -5.62
C ASP A 119 8.74 4.81 -6.46
N ALA A 120 9.77 4.14 -5.94
CA ALA A 120 10.41 3.01 -6.59
C ALA A 120 9.44 1.82 -6.76
N ILE A 121 8.61 1.54 -5.75
CA ILE A 121 7.52 0.56 -5.86
C ILE A 121 6.50 0.97 -6.92
N LEU A 122 6.11 2.25 -6.98
CA LEU A 122 5.19 2.73 -8.01
C LEU A 122 5.78 2.57 -9.42
N SER A 123 7.03 2.94 -9.62
CA SER A 123 7.69 2.82 -10.93
C SER A 123 7.87 1.37 -11.38
N ARG A 124 8.08 0.43 -10.44
CA ARG A 124 8.32 -0.99 -10.76
C ARG A 124 7.04 -1.82 -10.85
N PHE A 125 6.06 -1.51 -10.01
CA PHE A 125 4.88 -2.35 -9.78
C PHE A 125 3.57 -1.57 -9.88
N GLY A 126 3.56 -0.33 -10.39
CA GLY A 126 2.32 0.38 -10.65
C GLY A 126 1.50 -0.32 -11.73
N ARG A 127 0.20 -0.52 -11.49
CA ARG A 127 -0.68 -1.14 -12.49
C ARG A 127 -0.77 -0.26 -13.74
N ASP A 128 -0.47 -0.88 -14.88
CA ASP A 128 -0.41 -0.23 -16.19
C ASP A 128 0.56 0.96 -16.25
N VAL A 129 1.53 1.06 -15.33
CA VAL A 129 2.51 2.14 -15.33
C VAL A 129 3.64 1.80 -16.31
N LYS A 130 3.75 2.59 -17.38
CA LYS A 130 4.90 2.54 -18.30
C LYS A 130 6.04 3.38 -17.77
N GLN A 131 5.74 4.58 -17.28
CA GLN A 131 6.74 5.51 -16.75
C GLN A 131 6.10 6.49 -15.76
N VAL A 132 6.79 6.74 -14.64
CA VAL A 132 6.51 7.89 -13.79
C VAL A 132 7.38 9.04 -14.27
N ALA A 133 6.77 10.12 -14.74
CA ALA A 133 7.49 11.30 -15.23
C ALA A 133 8.04 12.13 -14.06
N GLN A 134 8.74 13.22 -14.39
CA GLN A 134 9.24 14.15 -13.38
C GLN A 134 8.08 14.68 -12.52
N VAL A 135 8.20 14.48 -11.20
CA VAL A 135 7.24 14.97 -10.22
C VAL A 135 7.32 16.49 -10.13
N TRP A 136 6.18 17.18 -10.24
CA TRP A 136 6.13 18.62 -10.11
C TRP A 136 5.96 19.01 -8.65
N LEU A 137 6.73 20.01 -8.21
CA LEU A 137 6.64 20.60 -6.88
C LEU A 137 6.07 22.01 -7.02
N VAL A 138 4.74 22.11 -7.01
CA VAL A 138 4.03 23.37 -7.24
C VAL A 138 4.07 24.20 -5.97
N ARG A 139 4.65 25.40 -6.05
CA ARG A 139 4.84 26.33 -4.93
C ARG A 139 3.78 27.43 -4.92
N GLU A 140 3.65 28.12 -3.79
CA GLU A 140 2.70 29.24 -3.60
C GLU A 140 2.78 30.32 -4.67
N GLY A 141 3.99 30.62 -5.17
CA GLY A 141 4.19 31.64 -6.20
C GLY A 141 3.93 31.16 -7.63
N ASP A 142 3.73 29.85 -7.85
CA ASP A 142 3.63 29.28 -9.19
C ASP A 142 2.23 29.45 -9.77
N ALA A 143 2.14 29.72 -11.07
CA ALA A 143 0.86 29.64 -11.77
C ALA A 143 0.54 28.17 -12.03
N PHE A 144 -0.59 27.70 -11.51
CA PHE A 144 -1.03 26.32 -11.65
C PHE A 144 -2.52 26.25 -11.95
N THR A 145 -2.88 25.44 -12.95
CA THR A 145 -4.28 25.10 -13.23
C THR A 145 -4.50 23.61 -13.05
N TYR A 146 -5.58 23.25 -12.36
CA TYR A 146 -5.96 21.86 -12.18
C TYR A 146 -6.42 21.20 -13.48
N PRO A 147 -6.28 19.87 -13.60
CA PRO A 147 -6.91 19.15 -14.69
C PRO A 147 -8.44 19.28 -14.61
N THR A 148 -9.08 19.24 -15.77
CA THR A 148 -10.55 19.24 -15.87
C THR A 148 -11.01 18.06 -16.70
N TYR A 149 -12.08 17.39 -16.26
CA TYR A 149 -12.72 16.31 -17.00
C TYR A 149 -13.92 16.86 -17.77
N THR A 150 -13.99 16.55 -19.06
CA THR A 150 -15.17 16.78 -19.89
C THR A 150 -15.61 15.42 -20.45
N GLY A 151 -16.49 14.73 -19.72
CA GLY A 151 -16.80 13.33 -20.02
C GLY A 151 -15.58 12.43 -19.83
N LEU A 152 -15.14 11.77 -20.91
CA LEU A 152 -13.92 10.94 -20.92
C LEU A 152 -12.65 11.73 -21.24
N GLU A 153 -12.78 12.97 -21.72
CA GLU A 153 -11.64 13.80 -22.08
C GLU A 153 -11.04 14.49 -20.86
N LEU A 154 -9.72 14.42 -20.75
CA LEU A 154 -8.94 15.06 -19.69
C LEU A 154 -8.15 16.23 -20.28
N SER A 155 -8.44 17.43 -19.81
CA SER A 155 -7.53 18.56 -20.00
C SER A 155 -6.40 18.45 -18.97
N PRO A 156 -5.12 18.41 -19.38
CA PRO A 156 -4.00 18.28 -18.46
C PRO A 156 -3.83 19.53 -17.59
N PRO A 157 -3.23 19.41 -16.40
CA PRO A 157 -2.85 20.57 -15.62
C PRO A 157 -1.78 21.40 -16.34
N SER A 158 -1.75 22.71 -16.06
CA SER A 158 -0.64 23.59 -16.47
C SER A 158 0.13 24.08 -15.25
N TRP A 159 1.45 24.23 -15.40
CA TRP A 159 2.33 24.71 -14.33
C TRP A 159 3.41 25.63 -14.92
N SER A 160 3.55 26.82 -14.34
CA SER A 160 4.64 27.76 -14.62
C SER A 160 5.43 28.04 -13.35
N PRO A 161 6.62 27.43 -13.20
CA PRO A 161 7.41 27.55 -11.97
C PRO A 161 8.03 28.94 -11.82
N THR A 162 7.91 29.50 -10.63
CA THR A 162 8.58 30.72 -10.18
C THR A 162 9.70 30.44 -9.20
N GLY A 163 9.66 29.28 -8.53
CA GLY A 163 10.64 28.85 -7.53
C GLY A 163 10.47 29.51 -6.16
N LYS A 164 9.37 30.24 -5.92
CA LYS A 164 9.15 31.00 -4.68
C LYS A 164 8.07 30.37 -3.79
N GLY A 165 8.29 30.44 -2.47
CA GLY A 165 7.33 29.97 -1.47
C GLY A 165 7.45 28.47 -1.16
N LYS A 166 6.62 28.02 -0.20
CA LYS A 166 6.52 26.61 0.18
C LYS A 166 5.82 25.79 -0.90
N VAL A 167 6.09 24.49 -0.92
CA VAL A 167 5.40 23.55 -1.81
C VAL A 167 3.99 23.34 -1.29
N LEU A 168 3.00 23.70 -2.11
CA LEU A 168 1.59 23.49 -1.81
C LEU A 168 1.11 22.13 -2.33
N ARG A 169 1.69 21.65 -3.43
CA ARG A 169 1.19 20.46 -4.14
C ARG A 169 2.31 19.69 -4.78
N VAL A 170 2.08 18.38 -4.91
CA VAL A 170 2.89 17.51 -5.75
C VAL A 170 2.03 16.95 -6.86
N VAL A 171 2.52 16.98 -8.10
CA VAL A 171 1.82 16.39 -9.25
C VAL A 171 2.66 15.25 -9.80
N TYR A 172 2.03 14.09 -9.98
CA TYR A 172 2.61 12.90 -10.58
C TYR A 172 1.99 12.69 -11.96
N PRO A 173 2.67 13.09 -13.05
CA PRO A 173 2.31 12.64 -14.39
C PRO A 173 2.78 11.19 -14.56
N ILE A 174 1.85 10.31 -14.85
CA ILE A 174 2.08 8.87 -15.03
C ILE A 174 1.68 8.50 -16.43
N ILE A 175 2.65 8.04 -17.21
CA ILE A 175 2.43 7.52 -18.55
C ILE A 175 2.01 6.07 -18.40
N LYS A 176 0.81 5.75 -18.89
CA LYS A 176 0.26 4.41 -18.89
C LYS A 176 0.78 3.57 -20.05
N THR A 177 0.58 2.25 -19.98
CA THR A 177 0.95 1.31 -21.06
C THR A 177 0.21 1.57 -22.37
N ASN A 178 -0.96 2.21 -22.32
CA ASN A 178 -1.71 2.68 -23.49
C ASN A 178 -1.37 4.13 -23.90
N ASP A 179 -0.24 4.67 -23.42
CA ASP A 179 0.26 6.03 -23.69
C ASP A 179 -0.62 7.18 -23.20
N VAL A 180 -1.69 6.90 -22.44
CA VAL A 180 -2.47 7.93 -21.73
C VAL A 180 -1.67 8.45 -20.54
N VAL A 181 -1.72 9.77 -20.32
CA VAL A 181 -1.09 10.40 -19.15
C VAL A 181 -2.14 10.67 -18.07
N GLU A 182 -1.98 10.05 -16.92
CA GLU A 182 -2.76 10.33 -15.72
C GLU A 182 -2.01 11.30 -14.81
N TYR A 183 -2.73 12.25 -14.20
CA TYR A 183 -2.15 13.23 -13.29
C TYR A 183 -2.70 13.01 -11.88
N HIS A 184 -1.87 12.54 -10.96
CA HIS A 184 -2.25 12.40 -9.56
C HIS A 184 -1.68 13.55 -8.74
N ILE A 185 -2.55 14.24 -8.00
CA ILE A 185 -2.20 15.43 -7.22
C ILE A 185 -2.31 15.12 -5.73
N GLY A 186 -1.29 15.52 -4.98
CA GLY A 186 -1.27 15.51 -3.52
C GLY A 186 -1.22 16.93 -3.00
N GLU A 187 -2.14 17.27 -2.10
CA GLU A 187 -2.20 18.59 -1.47
C GLU A 187 -1.38 18.60 -0.17
N ARG A 188 -0.78 19.75 0.14
CA ARG A 188 -0.07 19.98 1.40
C ARG A 188 -0.98 19.74 2.60
N GLU A 189 -2.21 20.24 2.55
CA GLU A 189 -3.16 20.16 3.67
C GLU A 189 -3.49 18.70 4.04
N ASP A 190 -3.49 17.77 3.07
CA ASP A 190 -3.73 16.35 3.34
C ASP A 190 -2.69 15.72 4.28
N VAL A 191 -1.51 16.34 4.42
CA VAL A 191 -0.45 15.89 5.33
C VAL A 191 -0.84 16.02 6.79
N VAL A 192 -1.86 16.83 7.12
CA VAL A 192 -2.39 16.94 8.50
C VAL A 192 -2.79 15.57 9.06
N ARG A 193 -3.32 14.66 8.21
CA ARG A 193 -3.67 13.30 8.60
C ARG A 193 -2.45 12.48 9.02
N ASN A 194 -1.31 12.71 8.36
CA ASN A 194 -0.04 12.06 8.73
C ASN A 194 0.52 12.61 10.03
N LEU A 195 0.40 13.92 10.27
CA LEU A 195 0.82 14.57 11.51
C LEU A 195 -0.02 14.09 12.71
N ILE A 196 -1.34 14.01 12.54
CA ILE A 196 -2.28 13.46 13.53
C ILE A 196 -1.89 12.02 13.90
N ALA A 197 -1.60 11.17 12.91
CA ALA A 197 -1.17 9.79 13.17
C ALA A 197 0.18 9.73 13.92
N HIS A 198 1.12 10.62 13.57
CA HIS A 198 2.42 10.73 14.24
C HIS A 198 2.25 11.13 15.72
N ILE A 199 1.45 12.16 15.99
CA ILE A 199 1.16 12.63 17.36
C ILE A 199 0.47 11.52 18.16
N LYS A 200 -0.54 10.85 17.59
CA LYS A 200 -1.25 9.75 18.24
C LYS A 200 -0.29 8.63 18.68
N ASN A 201 0.67 8.26 17.82
CA ASN A 201 1.64 7.22 18.13
C ASN A 201 2.60 7.64 19.25
N ASN A 202 3.05 8.90 19.28
CA ASN A 202 3.90 9.41 20.35
C ASN A 202 3.15 9.50 21.69
N LEU A 203 1.88 9.92 21.65
CA LEU A 203 1.02 9.99 22.83
C LEU A 203 0.65 8.60 23.39
N MET A 204 0.85 7.50 22.64
CA MET A 204 0.44 6.16 23.08
C MET A 204 1.03 5.79 24.45
N ASN A 205 2.30 6.11 24.69
CA ASN A 205 3.00 5.78 25.93
C ASN A 205 3.09 6.96 26.91
N GLU A 206 2.62 8.14 26.52
CA GLU A 206 2.61 9.33 27.37
C GLU A 206 1.62 9.16 28.53
N THR A 207 2.07 9.55 29.74
CA THR A 207 1.27 9.50 30.98
C THR A 207 1.06 10.87 31.61
N PHE A 208 1.68 11.93 31.08
CA PHE A 208 1.58 13.31 31.57
C PHE A 208 1.91 13.45 33.06
N GLY A 209 2.80 12.59 33.57
CA GLY A 209 3.17 12.53 34.99
C GLY A 209 2.09 11.95 35.92
N ILE A 210 0.95 11.47 35.39
CA ILE A 210 -0.16 10.91 36.19
C ILE A 210 0.19 9.52 36.73
N ALA A 211 0.96 8.75 35.97
CA ALA A 211 1.40 7.40 36.35
C ALA A 211 2.87 7.18 35.97
N LYS A 212 3.56 6.28 36.70
CA LYS A 212 4.96 5.90 36.42
C LYS A 212 5.13 5.28 35.04
N SER A 213 4.15 4.49 34.61
CA SER A 213 4.07 3.94 33.26
C SER A 213 2.60 3.69 32.89
N ARG A 214 2.31 3.53 31.60
CA ARG A 214 0.98 3.11 31.12
C ARG A 214 0.50 1.78 31.72
N PHE A 215 1.44 0.92 32.13
CA PHE A 215 1.15 -0.41 32.67
C PHE A 215 0.83 -0.38 34.16
N ASP A 216 1.33 0.64 34.87
CA ASP A 216 1.11 0.83 36.31
C ASP A 216 -0.10 1.72 36.63
N ALA A 217 -0.77 2.25 35.62
CA ALA A 217 -1.90 3.16 35.79
C ALA A 217 -3.16 2.43 36.30
N SER A 218 -3.75 2.94 37.38
CA SER A 218 -5.08 2.51 37.85
C SER A 218 -6.17 2.83 36.82
N PRO A 219 -7.37 2.21 36.91
CA PRO A 219 -8.46 2.50 35.97
C PRO A 219 -8.84 3.99 35.90
N LYS A 220 -8.84 4.70 37.04
CA LYS A 220 -9.12 6.15 37.09
C LYS A 220 -8.02 6.96 36.41
N GLN A 221 -6.76 6.65 36.68
CA GLN A 221 -5.62 7.31 36.02
C GLN A 221 -5.61 7.08 34.50
N LYS A 222 -6.00 5.88 34.03
CA LYS A 222 -6.13 5.61 32.59
C LYS A 222 -7.18 6.51 31.94
N GLN A 223 -8.34 6.68 32.57
CA GLN A 223 -9.38 7.59 32.08
C GLN A 223 -8.90 9.05 32.02
N GLU A 224 -8.17 9.52 33.04
CA GLU A 224 -7.59 10.87 33.04
C GLU A 224 -6.52 11.05 31.94
N ILE A 225 -5.67 10.05 31.75
CA ILE A 225 -4.65 10.02 30.69
C ILE A 225 -5.33 10.05 29.32
N ASP A 226 -6.36 9.23 29.10
CA ASP A 226 -7.08 9.15 27.83
C ASP A 226 -7.86 10.44 27.55
N ALA A 227 -8.43 11.08 28.57
CA ALA A 227 -9.07 12.39 28.44
C ALA A 227 -8.08 13.46 27.98
N LYS A 228 -6.87 13.51 28.57
CA LYS A 228 -5.81 14.44 28.13
C LYS A 228 -5.36 14.15 26.69
N LYS A 229 -5.20 12.88 26.31
CA LYS A 229 -4.87 12.50 24.93
C LYS A 229 -5.95 13.00 23.97
N ASN A 230 -7.22 12.79 24.31
CA ASN A 230 -8.33 13.21 23.46
C ASN A 230 -8.41 14.74 23.34
N GLU A 231 -8.14 15.49 24.42
CA GLU A 231 -8.08 16.95 24.37
C GLU A 231 -7.03 17.44 23.37
N ILE A 232 -5.80 16.92 23.46
CA ILE A 232 -4.71 17.26 22.52
C ILE A 232 -5.11 16.87 21.09
N MET A 233 -5.64 15.67 20.89
CA MET A 233 -6.02 15.19 19.57
C MET A 233 -7.17 15.98 18.95
N ASN A 234 -8.12 16.49 19.75
CA ASN A 234 -9.21 17.33 19.25
C ASN A 234 -8.68 18.70 18.84
N LYS A 235 -7.79 19.31 19.63
CA LYS A 235 -7.11 20.56 19.25
C LYS A 235 -6.39 20.45 17.91
N VAL A 236 -5.63 19.38 17.69
CA VAL A 236 -4.89 19.17 16.43
C VAL A 236 -5.82 18.97 15.23
N LYS A 237 -6.98 18.32 15.42
CA LYS A 237 -7.95 18.09 14.32
C LYS A 237 -8.64 19.36 13.83
N GLU A 238 -8.73 20.38 14.67
CA GLU A 238 -9.37 21.65 14.34
C GLU A 238 -8.39 22.66 13.70
N MET A 239 -7.07 22.40 13.79
CA MET A 239 -6.02 23.24 13.24
C MET A 239 -5.69 22.86 11.79
N SER A 240 -5.19 23.84 11.01
CA SER A 240 -4.53 23.55 9.73
C SER A 240 -3.18 22.88 9.96
N LEU A 241 -2.60 22.30 8.91
CA LEU A 241 -1.27 21.68 9.01
C LEU A 241 -0.22 22.67 9.54
N ASP A 242 -0.14 23.88 8.98
CA ASP A 242 0.92 24.82 9.33
C ASP A 242 0.68 25.42 10.73
N ASP A 243 -0.58 25.68 11.12
CA ASP A 243 -0.90 26.13 12.48
C ASP A 243 -0.55 25.08 13.54
N ALA A 244 -0.83 23.80 13.26
CA ALA A 244 -0.48 22.69 14.15
C ALA A 244 1.05 22.53 14.28
N LEU A 245 1.80 22.83 13.21
CA LEU A 245 3.25 22.78 13.22
C LEU A 245 3.87 23.97 13.95
N ASP A 246 3.23 25.13 14.00
CA ASP A 246 3.76 26.31 14.70
C ASP A 246 3.27 26.40 16.16
N SER A 247 2.34 25.54 16.59
CA SER A 247 1.83 25.48 17.96
C SER A 247 2.84 24.93 18.97
N GLU A 248 3.19 25.73 20.00
CA GLU A 248 4.10 25.32 21.10
C GLU A 248 3.60 24.07 21.85
N ASP A 249 2.29 23.95 22.05
CA ASP A 249 1.67 22.82 22.75
C ASP A 249 1.84 21.50 21.99
N ILE A 250 1.88 21.55 20.66
CA ILE A 250 2.00 20.37 19.79
C ILE A 250 3.46 20.03 19.51
N GLN A 251 4.33 21.05 19.49
CA GLN A 251 5.77 20.91 19.29
C GLN A 251 6.42 19.88 20.24
N GLN A 252 5.94 19.73 21.47
CA GLN A 252 6.47 18.74 22.41
C GLN A 252 6.20 17.28 21.99
N TYR A 253 5.16 17.03 21.18
CA TYR A 253 4.71 15.68 20.78
C TYR A 253 5.10 15.29 19.36
N ILE A 254 5.88 16.12 18.65
CA ILE A 254 6.34 15.85 17.29
C ILE A 254 7.87 15.67 17.25
N SER A 255 8.36 14.91 16.27
CA SER A 255 9.79 14.63 16.17
C SER A 255 10.55 15.81 15.54
N PRO A 256 11.88 15.93 15.74
CA PRO A 256 12.69 17.03 15.21
C PRO A 256 12.53 17.27 13.71
N ALA A 257 12.28 16.21 12.94
CA ALA A 257 12.08 16.29 11.50
C ALA A 257 10.84 17.08 11.07
N TRP A 258 9.91 17.35 11.98
CA TRP A 258 8.77 18.26 11.77
C TRP A 258 9.00 19.67 12.32
N LYS A 259 10.08 19.90 13.08
CA LYS A 259 10.34 21.17 13.78
C LYS A 259 11.25 22.10 12.99
N ASP A 260 12.39 21.57 12.54
CA ASP A 260 13.37 22.35 11.79
C ASP A 260 12.79 22.77 10.43
N PRO A 261 12.83 24.06 10.04
CA PRO A 261 12.16 24.53 8.82
C PRO A 261 12.55 23.77 7.55
N GLN A 262 13.83 23.44 7.38
CA GLN A 262 14.31 22.73 6.20
C GLN A 262 13.85 21.26 6.23
N SER A 263 14.05 20.59 7.36
CA SER A 263 13.66 19.18 7.55
C SER A 263 12.14 19.00 7.46
N ARG A 264 11.38 19.96 7.99
CA ARG A 264 9.91 20.02 7.94
C ARG A 264 9.41 20.05 6.51
N GLU A 265 10.00 20.86 5.64
CA GLU A 265 9.56 20.95 4.25
C GLU A 265 9.83 19.65 3.49
N SER A 266 11.03 19.06 3.64
CA SER A 266 11.34 17.74 3.07
C SER A 266 10.40 16.66 3.59
N MET A 267 10.05 16.70 4.87
CA MET A 267 9.10 15.79 5.51
C MET A 267 7.70 15.91 4.89
N ILE A 268 7.19 17.13 4.73
CA ILE A 268 5.86 17.40 4.17
C ILE A 268 5.80 16.96 2.71
N ILE A 269 6.81 17.31 1.89
CA ILE A 269 6.91 16.85 0.50
C ILE A 269 6.87 15.33 0.43
N ARG A 270 7.64 14.64 1.27
CA ARG A 270 7.65 13.19 1.33
C ARG A 270 6.29 12.61 1.71
N LYS A 271 5.55 13.22 2.64
CA LYS A 271 4.20 12.77 3.01
C LYS A 271 3.19 13.02 1.90
N MET A 272 3.25 14.16 1.21
CA MET A 272 2.45 14.42 0.00
C MET A 272 2.68 13.36 -1.07
N ARG A 273 3.95 13.08 -1.40
CA ARG A 273 4.37 12.04 -2.36
C ARG A 273 3.81 10.66 -1.98
N ASN A 274 4.00 10.25 -0.73
CA ASN A 274 3.49 8.97 -0.23
C ASN A 274 1.95 8.88 -0.29
N ASN A 275 1.23 9.96 0.02
CA ASN A 275 -0.22 9.98 -0.05
C ASN A 275 -0.73 9.82 -1.48
N VAL A 276 -0.01 10.35 -2.48
CA VAL A 276 -0.30 10.12 -3.91
C VAL A 276 -0.02 8.67 -4.28
N VAL A 277 1.22 8.21 -4.03
CA VAL A 277 1.66 6.87 -4.40
C VAL A 277 0.75 5.78 -3.84
N LYS A 278 0.28 5.92 -2.59
CA LYS A 278 -0.62 4.95 -1.95
C LYS A 278 -1.96 4.78 -2.67
N LYS A 279 -2.47 5.80 -3.36
CA LYS A 279 -3.77 5.77 -4.06
C LYS A 279 -3.71 4.98 -5.38
N ILE A 280 -2.52 4.84 -5.96
CA ILE A 280 -2.35 4.19 -7.26
C ILE A 280 -2.32 2.67 -7.06
N PRO A 281 -3.11 1.87 -7.79
CA PRO A 281 -3.09 0.42 -7.65
C PRO A 281 -1.74 -0.17 -8.09
N LYS A 282 -1.29 -1.20 -7.37
CA LYS A 282 -0.05 -1.93 -7.69
C LYS A 282 -0.39 -3.31 -8.25
N ASP A 283 0.47 -3.81 -9.12
CA ASP A 283 0.45 -5.14 -9.69
C ASP A 283 1.82 -5.79 -9.52
N PHE A 284 1.90 -6.79 -8.64
CA PHE A 284 3.13 -7.47 -8.27
C PHE A 284 3.35 -8.77 -9.04
N ALA A 285 2.50 -9.09 -10.03
CA ALA A 285 2.46 -10.34 -10.80
C ALA A 285 2.26 -11.64 -10.01
N THR A 286 2.56 -11.66 -8.70
CA THR A 286 2.45 -12.81 -7.81
C THR A 286 1.72 -12.42 -6.51
N SER A 287 0.93 -13.36 -5.99
CA SER A 287 0.25 -13.19 -4.70
C SER A 287 1.25 -13.02 -3.55
N PHE A 288 2.40 -13.71 -3.62
CA PHE A 288 3.46 -13.61 -2.63
C PHE A 288 3.97 -12.17 -2.49
N ALA A 289 4.39 -11.52 -3.59
CA ALA A 289 4.89 -10.15 -3.53
C ALA A 289 3.81 -9.14 -3.11
N SER A 290 2.54 -9.37 -3.48
CA SER A 290 1.40 -8.59 -2.98
C SER A 290 1.25 -8.69 -1.46
N ILE A 291 1.31 -9.90 -0.90
CA ILE A 291 1.26 -10.12 0.55
C ILE A 291 2.45 -9.44 1.24
N GLN A 292 3.64 -9.49 0.64
CA GLN A 292 4.82 -8.81 1.19
C GLN A 292 4.66 -7.30 1.20
N TYR A 293 4.09 -6.72 0.15
CA TYR A 293 3.78 -5.28 0.10
C TYR A 293 2.76 -4.88 1.17
N GLU A 294 1.66 -5.64 1.32
CA GLU A 294 0.67 -5.41 2.37
C GLU A 294 1.33 -5.49 3.75
N ARG A 295 2.13 -6.53 4.00
CA ARG A 295 2.90 -6.66 5.23
C ARG A 295 3.99 -5.59 5.40
N ALA A 296 4.47 -4.93 4.36
CA ALA A 296 5.43 -3.85 4.50
C ALA A 296 4.75 -2.49 4.77
N THR A 297 3.49 -2.34 4.37
CA THR A 297 2.77 -1.06 4.39
C THR A 297 1.69 -0.96 5.46
N THR A 298 1.15 -2.08 5.93
CA THR A 298 0.18 -2.16 7.02
C THR A 298 0.88 -1.93 8.37
N ASP A 299 0.28 -1.07 9.19
CA ASP A 299 0.77 -0.71 10.53
C ASP A 299 0.87 -1.96 11.44
N GLU A 300 1.85 -1.98 12.33
CA GLU A 300 2.12 -3.11 13.25
C GLU A 300 0.92 -3.39 14.17
N TYR A 301 0.15 -2.36 14.53
CA TYR A 301 -1.09 -2.51 15.28
C TYR A 301 -2.18 -3.22 14.45
N THR A 302 -2.36 -2.83 13.18
CA THR A 302 -3.33 -3.48 12.28
C THR A 302 -2.93 -4.92 12.00
N LYS A 303 -1.62 -5.20 11.86
CA LYS A 303 -1.11 -6.57 11.77
C LYS A 303 -1.43 -7.39 13.00
N GLN A 304 -1.17 -6.90 14.21
CA GLN A 304 -1.49 -7.62 15.44
C GLN A 304 -2.98 -7.89 15.57
N VAL A 305 -3.83 -6.90 15.26
CA VAL A 305 -5.29 -7.06 15.28
C VAL A 305 -5.76 -8.05 14.22
N GLN A 306 -5.24 -7.99 12.99
CA GLN A 306 -5.60 -8.93 11.93
C GLN A 306 -5.12 -10.35 12.24
N GLU A 307 -3.91 -10.52 12.76
CA GLU A 307 -3.36 -11.80 13.17
C GLU A 307 -4.12 -12.39 14.37
N ASP A 308 -4.51 -11.57 15.34
CA ASP A 308 -5.34 -11.99 16.47
C ASP A 308 -6.77 -12.30 16.02
N ILE A 309 -7.36 -11.52 15.10
CA ILE A 309 -8.65 -11.84 14.47
C ILE A 309 -8.55 -13.17 13.73
N SER A 310 -7.56 -13.38 12.86
CA SER A 310 -7.40 -14.64 12.13
C SER A 310 -7.16 -15.83 13.05
N ARG A 311 -6.44 -15.65 14.16
CA ARG A 311 -6.20 -16.69 15.17
C ARG A 311 -7.47 -17.02 15.97
N ASN A 312 -8.31 -16.02 16.23
CA ASN A 312 -9.52 -16.15 17.06
C ASN A 312 -10.81 -16.39 16.24
N ALA A 313 -10.80 -16.14 14.93
CA ALA A 313 -11.96 -16.24 14.04
C ALA A 313 -12.56 -17.65 13.97
N ASN A 314 -11.80 -18.68 14.35
CA ASN A 314 -12.25 -20.08 14.39
C ASN A 314 -12.30 -20.66 15.83
N GLN A 315 -12.21 -19.82 16.87
CA GLN A 315 -12.24 -20.28 18.28
C GLN A 315 -13.54 -19.93 19.00
N ALA A 316 -14.33 -19.01 18.47
CA ALA A 316 -15.64 -18.69 19.02
C ALA A 316 -16.69 -19.63 18.42
N PHE A 317 -17.20 -20.56 19.21
CA PHE A 317 -18.50 -21.17 18.94
C PHE A 317 -19.54 -20.05 19.02
N ILE A 318 -20.14 -19.69 17.90
CA ILE A 318 -21.38 -18.92 17.93
C ILE A 318 -22.44 -19.93 18.38
N ASP A 319 -22.78 -19.89 19.66
CA ASP A 319 -23.94 -20.60 20.18
C ASP A 319 -25.16 -19.87 19.61
N ILE A 320 -25.59 -20.29 18.42
CA ILE A 320 -26.86 -19.85 17.87
C ILE A 320 -27.90 -20.58 18.75
N PRO A 321 -28.67 -19.89 19.60
CA PRO A 321 -29.73 -20.57 20.32
C PRO A 321 -30.67 -21.15 19.26
N HIS A 322 -30.71 -22.48 19.18
CA HIS A 322 -31.80 -23.16 18.50
C HIS A 322 -33.06 -22.78 19.27
N SER A 323 -33.82 -21.84 18.73
CA SER A 323 -35.22 -21.68 19.12
C SER A 323 -35.87 -23.03 18.88
N GLU A 324 -36.31 -23.67 19.96
CA GLU A 324 -37.14 -24.87 19.91
C GLU A 324 -38.33 -24.53 19.01
N VAL A 325 -38.42 -25.24 17.89
CA VAL A 325 -39.57 -25.16 16.99
C VAL A 325 -40.64 -26.01 17.68
N ASP A 326 -41.53 -25.35 18.41
CA ASP A 326 -42.73 -26.00 18.94
C ASP A 326 -43.65 -26.36 17.76
N ASP A 327 -43.59 -27.63 17.35
CA ASP A 327 -44.58 -28.29 16.52
C ASP A 327 -45.83 -28.58 17.39
N ASP A 328 -46.86 -27.72 17.30
CA ASP A 328 -48.24 -28.21 17.26
C ASP A 328 -49.21 -27.17 16.67
N PRO A 329 -50.20 -27.59 15.83
CA PRO A 329 -51.02 -26.70 15.02
C PRO A 329 -52.28 -26.26 15.77
N THR A 330 -52.66 -24.99 15.63
CA THR A 330 -54.02 -24.53 15.97
C THR A 330 -54.65 -23.77 14.79
N PRO A 331 -55.95 -23.99 14.46
CA PRO A 331 -56.57 -23.52 13.22
C PRO A 331 -57.09 -22.07 13.30
N ASP A 332 -57.19 -21.46 12.12
CA ASP A 332 -57.46 -20.06 11.73
C ASP A 332 -58.52 -19.24 12.51
N PRO A 333 -58.47 -17.90 12.35
CA PRO A 333 -59.55 -17.30 11.58
C PRO A 333 -59.08 -16.37 10.45
N GLU A 334 -59.69 -16.63 9.30
CA GLU A 334 -59.68 -15.94 8.01
C GLU A 334 -60.02 -14.43 8.10
N PRO A 335 -59.27 -13.53 7.43
CA PRO A 335 -59.66 -12.12 7.34
C PRO A 335 -60.56 -11.85 6.11
N GLU A 336 -61.69 -11.20 6.40
CA GLU A 336 -62.77 -10.81 5.48
C GLU A 336 -62.33 -10.00 4.24
N VAL A 337 -62.84 -10.42 3.09
CA VAL A 337 -62.79 -9.71 1.80
C VAL A 337 -63.90 -8.65 1.74
N LYS A 338 -63.59 -7.43 1.27
CA LYS A 338 -64.58 -6.52 0.68
C LYS A 338 -64.23 -6.17 -0.78
N PRO A 339 -65.24 -6.00 -1.66
CA PRO A 339 -65.10 -6.26 -3.09
C PRO A 339 -65.14 -5.01 -3.98
N GLN A 340 -64.52 -5.09 -5.17
CA GLN A 340 -64.80 -4.34 -6.42
C GLN A 340 -63.70 -4.72 -7.44
N ALA A 341 -63.90 -4.87 -8.75
CA ALA A 341 -65.05 -5.08 -9.63
C ALA A 341 -64.46 -5.65 -10.95
N ASP A 342 -65.19 -6.53 -11.62
CA ASP A 342 -64.73 -7.31 -12.79
C ASP A 342 -64.40 -6.46 -14.04
N PRO A 343 -63.37 -6.86 -14.82
CA PRO A 343 -63.32 -6.64 -16.26
C PRO A 343 -63.86 -7.87 -17.04
N PRO A 344 -64.38 -7.66 -18.26
CA PRO A 344 -65.25 -8.62 -18.95
C PRO A 344 -64.51 -9.81 -19.61
N LYS A 345 -65.19 -10.96 -19.66
CA LYS A 345 -64.92 -12.15 -20.50
C LYS A 345 -65.67 -12.00 -21.85
N GLN A 346 -65.08 -12.25 -23.01
CA GLN A 346 -64.92 -13.53 -23.75
C GLN A 346 -64.26 -13.14 -25.11
N THR A 347 -63.51 -13.97 -25.85
CA THR A 347 -63.78 -15.36 -26.25
C THR A 347 -62.49 -16.03 -26.76
N GLU A 348 -62.44 -17.35 -26.63
CA GLU A 348 -61.38 -18.28 -27.03
C GLU A 348 -61.19 -18.41 -28.54
N THR A 349 -59.96 -18.75 -28.98
CA THR A 349 -59.73 -19.94 -29.83
C THR A 349 -58.27 -20.39 -29.72
N ILE A 350 -58.15 -21.59 -29.14
CA ILE A 350 -57.12 -22.65 -29.18
C ILE A 350 -56.52 -22.78 -30.61
N ASP A 351 -55.27 -23.19 -30.89
CA ASP A 351 -54.64 -24.44 -30.47
C ASP A 351 -53.17 -24.59 -30.95
N VAL A 352 -52.38 -25.36 -30.18
CA VAL A 352 -51.10 -26.10 -30.41
C VAL A 352 -49.97 -25.42 -31.24
N ASP A 353 -48.67 -25.45 -30.92
CA ASP A 353 -47.82 -26.55 -30.46
C ASP A 353 -46.36 -26.03 -30.35
N THR A 354 -45.61 -26.75 -29.53
CA THR A 354 -44.17 -26.86 -29.24
C THR A 354 -43.09 -26.13 -30.07
N GLY A 355 -41.99 -25.80 -29.38
CA GLY A 355 -40.71 -25.44 -29.99
C GLY A 355 -39.53 -25.55 -29.02
N GLU A 356 -38.99 -26.75 -28.86
CA GLU A 356 -37.66 -27.02 -28.31
C GLU A 356 -36.74 -27.59 -29.43
N ILE A 357 -35.62 -26.88 -29.65
CA ILE A 357 -34.25 -27.29 -30.06
C ILE A 357 -33.89 -27.93 -31.44
N PHE A 358 -32.78 -27.37 -31.98
CA PHE A 358 -31.61 -27.98 -32.69
C PHE A 358 -31.39 -27.75 -34.22
N ASP A 359 -30.26 -27.05 -34.48
CA ASP A 359 -29.17 -27.24 -35.47
C ASP A 359 -29.35 -27.29 -37.01
N ALA A 360 -28.29 -26.83 -37.69
CA ALA A 360 -28.06 -26.40 -39.08
C ALA A 360 -28.12 -27.53 -40.17
N PRO A 361 -27.73 -27.40 -41.49
CA PRO A 361 -27.10 -26.30 -42.27
C PRO A 361 -27.51 -26.14 -43.78
N GLN A 362 -26.79 -25.24 -44.51
CA GLN A 362 -26.69 -25.02 -45.99
C GLN A 362 -27.90 -24.37 -46.70
N LYS A 363 -27.84 -23.52 -47.74
CA LYS A 363 -26.88 -22.97 -48.74
C LYS A 363 -27.69 -21.79 -49.38
N ASP A 364 -27.18 -20.65 -49.85
CA ASP A 364 -26.32 -20.43 -51.01
C ASP A 364 -26.17 -18.91 -51.29
N SER A 365 -25.08 -18.58 -51.99
CA SER A 365 -24.89 -17.45 -52.93
C SER A 365 -24.03 -16.23 -52.51
N LYS A 366 -22.75 -16.35 -52.90
CA LYS A 366 -21.98 -15.44 -53.79
C LYS A 366 -21.84 -13.96 -53.40
N HIS A 367 -20.66 -13.54 -52.93
CA HIS A 367 -19.54 -13.07 -53.77
C HIS A 367 -18.30 -12.72 -52.92
N GLN A 368 -17.15 -13.30 -53.32
CA GLN A 368 -15.76 -13.13 -52.85
C GLN A 368 -15.23 -11.69 -52.99
N ASP A 369 -14.57 -11.12 -51.96
CA ASP A 369 -13.12 -11.15 -51.62
C ASP A 369 -12.24 -10.39 -52.63
N ILE A 370 -11.61 -9.23 -52.33
CA ILE A 370 -10.56 -8.86 -51.34
C ILE A 370 -9.13 -8.93 -51.95
N TYR A 371 -8.36 -7.84 -51.76
CA TYR A 371 -6.90 -7.60 -51.89
C TYR A 371 -6.19 -7.84 -53.25
N ASP A 372 -5.57 -6.77 -53.78
CA ASP A 372 -4.22 -6.75 -54.38
C ASP A 372 -3.87 -5.32 -54.85
N ASP A 373 -2.95 -4.63 -54.16
CA ASP A 373 -2.02 -3.68 -54.80
C ASP A 373 -0.85 -3.36 -53.86
N PHE A 374 0.08 -4.32 -53.80
CA PHE A 374 1.48 -4.10 -53.42
C PHE A 374 2.33 -4.19 -54.70
N ASP A 375 3.29 -3.27 -54.82
CA ASP A 375 4.40 -3.25 -55.78
C ASP A 375 4.12 -3.01 -57.27
N LYS A 376 4.20 -1.73 -57.70
CA LYS A 376 4.91 -1.37 -58.94
C LYS A 376 5.74 -0.07 -58.85
N ALA A 377 7.03 -0.29 -59.06
CA ALA A 377 7.94 0.45 -59.93
C ALA A 377 8.70 1.67 -59.39
N GLN A 378 9.94 1.37 -59.00
CA GLN A 378 11.15 2.15 -59.27
C GLN A 378 11.18 2.71 -60.71
N ASN A 379 11.44 4.02 -60.88
CA ASN A 379 12.58 4.62 -61.61
C ASN A 379 12.38 6.11 -61.88
N SER A 380 13.48 6.87 -61.98
CA SER A 380 13.64 8.31 -62.27
C SER A 380 13.25 9.23 -61.10
N ASP A 381 14.04 10.16 -60.56
CA ASP A 381 15.25 10.85 -61.02
C ASP A 381 16.06 11.37 -59.79
N GLN A 382 17.39 11.36 -59.90
CA GLN A 382 18.27 12.29 -59.20
C GLN A 382 18.79 13.31 -60.22
N PRO A 383 18.88 14.60 -59.86
CA PRO A 383 20.17 15.18 -59.43
C PRO A 383 19.95 16.07 -58.18
N GLY A 384 20.87 16.28 -57.21
CA GLY A 384 22.26 16.69 -57.29
C GLY A 384 22.41 18.10 -56.68
N LEU A 385 23.37 18.28 -55.75
CA LEU A 385 23.84 19.53 -55.11
C LEU A 385 22.96 20.06 -53.95
N GLY A 386 23.45 20.54 -52.81
CA GLY A 386 24.79 20.87 -52.32
C GLY A 386 24.66 21.81 -51.11
N PHE A 387 25.66 21.77 -50.22
CA PHE A 387 25.87 22.49 -48.93
C PHE A 387 25.39 21.81 -47.66
#